data_AF-A0A852R016-F1
#
_entry.id   AF-A0A852R016-F1
#
_cell.length_a   1.000
_cell.length_b   1.000
_cell.length_c   1.000
_cell.angle_alpha   90.00
_cell.angle_beta   90.00
_cell.angle_gamma   90.00
#
_symmetry.space_group_name_H-M   'P 1'
#
loop_
_entity.id
_entity.type
_entity.pdbx_description
1 polymer ?
#
loop_
_entity_poly.entity_id
_entity_poly.type
_entity_poly.pdbx_seq_one_letter_code
_entity_poly.pdbx_strand_id
1 'polypeptide(L)'
;MTQPETWNIDALDGGEHTLLTVPLGEWEAMLGGGPDRFVVTASAGGGTRIANARTLREDFDEEETVDLTVGGQGIDYPWEYVLTRDEALAAMTDIAAGELSGERWELIS
;
A
#
# COMPACT_ATOMS: atom_id res chain seq x y z
N MET A 1 11.13 -17.67 -16.04
CA MET A 1 10.66 -17.19 -14.73
C MET A 1 11.31 -15.85 -14.52
N THR A 2 10.65 -14.79 -14.99
CA THR A 2 11.10 -13.40 -14.82
C THR A 2 10.93 -13.06 -13.35
N GLN A 3 12.01 -12.72 -12.67
CA GLN A 3 11.93 -12.15 -11.32
C GLN A 3 11.05 -10.89 -11.40
N PRO A 4 10.15 -10.62 -10.44
CA PRO A 4 9.49 -9.33 -10.39
C PRO A 4 10.55 -8.31 -10.02
N GLU A 5 11.13 -7.67 -11.04
CA GLU A 5 11.87 -6.42 -10.89
C GLU A 5 10.85 -5.37 -10.45
N THR A 6 10.68 -5.36 -9.12
CA THR A 6 10.44 -4.26 -8.21
C THR A 6 9.49 -3.18 -8.72
N TRP A 7 8.36 -2.98 -8.03
CA TRP A 7 7.37 -1.89 -8.23
C TRP A 7 7.95 -0.47 -8.04
N ASN A 8 9.24 -0.29 -8.30
CA ASN A 8 10.09 0.86 -8.03
C ASN A 8 9.98 1.36 -6.58
N ILE A 9 9.65 0.45 -5.65
CA ILE A 9 9.45 0.78 -4.24
C ILE A 9 10.69 1.45 -3.61
N ASP A 10 11.89 1.14 -4.12
CA ASP A 10 13.15 1.72 -3.64
C ASP A 10 13.34 3.19 -4.04
N ALA A 11 12.51 3.71 -4.95
CA ALA A 11 12.47 5.14 -5.24
C ALA A 11 11.71 5.93 -4.17
N LEU A 12 11.00 5.25 -3.26
CA LEU A 12 10.31 5.90 -2.15
C LEU A 12 11.26 6.10 -0.97
N ASP A 13 11.59 7.35 -0.68
CA ASP A 13 12.60 7.74 0.32
C ASP A 13 12.02 8.26 1.63
N GLY A 14 10.69 8.36 1.74
CA GLY A 14 10.00 8.87 2.93
C GLY A 14 10.04 10.40 3.09
N GLY A 15 10.65 11.12 2.16
CA GLY A 15 10.80 12.58 2.17
C GLY A 15 10.34 13.25 0.88
N GLU A 16 11.19 13.26 -0.15
CA GLU A 16 10.92 13.95 -1.42
C GLU A 16 10.11 13.07 -2.39
N HIS A 17 10.35 11.77 -2.35
CA HIS A 17 9.69 10.78 -3.19
C HIS A 17 8.88 9.84 -2.30
N THR A 18 7.58 10.11 -2.16
CA THR A 18 6.73 9.47 -1.13
C THR A 18 5.45 8.86 -1.69
N LEU A 19 5.27 8.87 -3.01
CA LEU A 19 4.10 8.28 -3.66
C LEU A 19 4.45 7.79 -5.06
N LEU A 20 4.01 6.57 -5.35
CA LEU A 20 3.94 5.99 -6.69
C LEU A 20 2.48 5.66 -7.00
N THR A 21 2.03 6.04 -8.19
CA THR A 21 0.70 5.68 -8.70
C THR A 21 0.87 4.81 -9.93
N VAL A 22 0.24 3.63 -9.94
CA VAL A 22 0.36 2.64 -11.00
C VAL A 22 -1.03 2.19 -11.47
N PRO A 23 -1.40 2.39 -12.74
CA PRO A 23 -2.63 1.82 -13.28
C PRO A 23 -2.47 0.31 -13.49
N LEU A 24 -3.35 -0.49 -12.89
CA LEU A 24 -3.35 -1.95 -12.91
C LEU A 24 -4.75 -2.47 -13.26
N GLY A 25 -5.02 -2.62 -14.56
CA GLY A 25 -6.32 -3.08 -15.03
C GLY A 25 -7.42 -2.05 -14.75
N GLU A 26 -8.44 -2.44 -13.98
CA GLU A 26 -9.52 -1.53 -13.55
C GLU A 26 -9.15 -0.69 -12.32
N TRP A 27 -8.04 -1.02 -11.66
CA TRP A 27 -7.57 -0.39 -10.44
C TRP A 27 -6.48 0.64 -10.73
N GLU A 28 -6.47 1.70 -9.94
CA GLU A 28 -5.32 2.59 -9.76
C GLU A 28 -4.71 2.30 -8.40
N ALA A 29 -3.49 1.76 -8.39
CA ALA A 29 -2.74 1.47 -7.19
C ALA A 29 -1.92 2.67 -6.75
N MET A 30 -1.94 2.97 -5.47
CA MET A 30 -1.16 4.00 -4.81
C MET A 30 -0.26 3.33 -3.77
N LEU A 31 1.04 3.44 -3.96
CA LEU A 31 2.08 2.96 -3.04
C LEU A 31 2.76 4.19 -2.43
N GLY A 32 2.52 4.43 -1.14
CA GLY A 32 3.03 5.59 -0.41
C GLY A 32 4.03 5.22 0.68
N GLY A 33 4.81 6.21 1.15
CA GLY A 33 5.75 6.06 2.28
C GLY A 33 7.22 6.04 1.87
N GLY A 34 7.97 5.09 2.42
CA GLY A 34 9.40 4.89 2.24
C GLY A 34 10.25 5.40 3.42
N PRO A 35 11.53 4.98 3.51
CA PRO A 35 12.08 3.79 2.87
C PRO A 35 11.73 2.50 3.63
N ASP A 36 11.29 2.59 4.88
CA ASP A 36 11.12 1.44 5.78
C ASP A 36 9.68 0.96 5.94
N ARG A 37 8.71 1.82 5.63
CA ARG A 37 7.28 1.60 5.86
C ARG A 37 6.47 2.15 4.71
N PHE A 38 5.39 1.45 4.39
CA PHE A 38 4.61 1.72 3.21
C PHE A 38 3.12 1.62 3.50
N VAL A 39 2.33 2.27 2.68
CA VAL A 39 0.88 2.08 2.59
C VAL A 39 0.53 1.74 1.15
N VAL A 40 -0.43 0.84 0.96
CA VAL A 40 -0.92 0.47 -0.37
C VAL A 40 -2.44 0.58 -0.40
N THR A 41 -2.94 1.39 -1.32
CA THR A 41 -4.37 1.55 -1.59
C THR A 41 -4.62 1.33 -3.08
N ALA A 42 -5.67 0.58 -3.42
CA ALA A 42 -6.17 0.49 -4.78
C ALA A 42 -7.54 1.17 -4.87
N SER A 43 -7.78 1.93 -5.93
CA SER A 43 -9.09 2.55 -6.18
C SER A 43 -9.61 2.21 -7.58
N ALA A 44 -10.91 2.02 -7.72
CA ALA A 44 -11.56 1.75 -9.00
C ALA A 44 -12.89 2.49 -9.10
N GLY A 45 -13.43 2.59 -10.32
CA GLY A 45 -14.73 3.24 -10.57
C GLY A 45 -14.77 4.72 -10.13
N GLY A 46 -13.67 5.46 -10.31
CA GLY A 46 -13.56 6.86 -9.90
C GLY A 46 -13.52 7.06 -8.38
N GLY A 47 -13.03 6.07 -7.62
CA GLY A 47 -12.93 6.12 -6.16
C GLY A 47 -14.16 5.59 -5.42
N THR A 48 -15.11 4.98 -6.13
CA THR A 48 -16.29 4.34 -5.51
C THR A 48 -15.99 2.96 -4.93
N ARG A 49 -14.88 2.34 -5.34
CA ARG A 49 -14.36 1.12 -4.74
C ARG A 49 -12.94 1.38 -4.30
N ILE A 50 -12.65 1.12 -3.04
CA ILE A 50 -11.34 1.29 -2.42
C ILE A 50 -10.95 -0.04 -1.78
N ALA A 51 -9.70 -0.46 -1.97
CA ALA A 51 -9.11 -1.59 -1.30
C ALA A 51 -7.85 -1.11 -0.57
N ASN A 52 -7.82 -1.20 0.76
CA ASN A 52 -6.64 -0.90 1.56
C ASN A 52 -5.93 -2.21 1.93
N ALA A 53 -4.62 -2.24 1.70
CA ALA A 53 -3.80 -3.34 2.16
C ALA A 53 -3.55 -3.21 3.67
N ARG A 54 -3.73 -4.32 4.38
CA ARG A 54 -3.47 -4.46 5.82
C ARG A 54 -2.22 -5.29 6.04
N THR A 55 -1.50 -4.98 7.11
CA THR A 55 -0.44 -5.87 7.59
C THR A 55 -1.02 -7.20 8.05
N LEU A 56 -0.26 -8.28 7.89
CA LEU A 56 -0.61 -9.60 8.44
C LEU A 56 -0.06 -9.81 9.85
N ARG A 57 0.62 -8.81 10.40
CA ARG A 57 1.08 -8.79 11.79
C ARG A 57 -0.13 -8.79 12.73
N GLU A 58 -0.13 -9.62 13.76
CA GLU A 58 -1.21 -9.67 14.75
C GLU A 58 -0.85 -8.98 16.08
N ASP A 59 0.43 -8.65 16.29
CA ASP A 59 0.95 -8.05 17.51
C ASP A 59 1.13 -6.52 17.37
N PHE A 60 0.01 -5.81 17.25
CA PHE A 60 -0.06 -4.35 17.32
C PHE A 60 -1.25 -3.91 18.19
N ASP A 61 -1.17 -2.70 18.74
CA ASP A 61 -2.30 -2.06 19.42
C ASP A 61 -3.17 -1.36 18.37
N GLU A 62 -4.48 -1.59 18.38
CA GLU A 62 -5.43 -1.01 17.43
C GLU A 62 -5.45 0.54 17.48
N GLU A 63 -5.03 1.13 18.61
CA GLU A 63 -4.92 2.58 18.77
C GLU A 63 -3.53 3.13 18.36
N GLU A 64 -2.57 2.27 18.02
CA GLU A 64 -1.21 2.67 17.63
C GLU A 64 -1.19 3.26 16.21
N THR A 65 -0.50 4.38 16.06
CA THR A 65 -0.31 5.06 14.77
C THR A 65 1.16 5.22 14.41
N VAL A 66 1.43 5.33 13.11
CA VAL A 66 2.74 5.62 12.54
C VAL A 66 2.66 6.88 11.70
N ASP A 67 3.54 7.83 11.97
CA ASP A 67 3.74 8.98 11.10
C ASP A 67 4.40 8.52 9.79
N LEU A 68 3.71 8.73 8.67
CA LEU A 68 4.24 8.50 7.33
C LEU A 68 4.00 9.72 6.46
N THR A 69 5.00 10.04 5.63
CA THR A 69 4.81 11.01 4.56
C THR A 69 4.34 10.29 3.30
N VAL A 70 3.19 10.69 2.76
CA VAL A 70 2.61 10.16 1.52
C VAL A 70 2.21 11.32 0.63
N GLY A 71 2.72 11.36 -0.61
CA GLY A 71 2.45 12.45 -1.54
C GLY A 71 2.87 13.83 -1.00
N GLY A 72 3.92 13.88 -0.17
CA GLY A 72 4.41 15.10 0.48
C GLY A 72 3.60 15.56 1.69
N GLN A 73 2.65 14.78 2.18
CA GLN A 73 1.87 15.08 3.39
C GLN A 73 2.20 14.09 4.51
N GLY A 74 2.54 14.59 5.69
CA GLY A 74 2.66 13.78 6.91
C GLY A 74 1.27 13.41 7.43
N ILE A 75 1.06 12.12 7.68
CA ILE A 75 -0.21 11.53 8.09
C ILE A 75 0.06 10.47 9.16
N ASP A 76 -0.70 10.51 10.25
CA ASP A 76 -0.74 9.44 11.25
C ASP A 76 -1.60 8.28 10.73
N TYR A 77 -0.97 7.21 10.27
CA TYR A 77 -1.66 6.01 9.81
C TYR A 77 -1.86 5.01 10.95
N PRO A 78 -3.05 4.40 11.09
CA PRO A 78 -3.23 3.25 11.98
C PRO A 78 -2.26 2.13 11.60
N TRP A 79 -1.64 1.49 12.61
CA TRP A 79 -0.61 0.47 12.38
C TRP A 79 -1.09 -0.67 11.49
N GLU A 80 -2.39 -1.00 11.54
CA GLU A 80 -2.99 -2.05 10.71
C GLU A 80 -2.80 -1.84 9.20
N TYR A 81 -2.60 -0.61 8.73
CA TYR A 81 -2.38 -0.29 7.30
C TYR A 81 -0.91 -0.08 6.95
N VAL A 82 -0.01 -0.18 7.94
CA VAL A 82 1.41 0.12 7.79
C VAL A 82 2.16 -1.17 7.45
N LEU A 83 2.69 -1.22 6.23
CA LEU A 83 3.28 -2.41 5.64
C LEU A 83 4.80 -2.38 5.69
N THR A 84 5.40 -3.56 5.84
CA THR A 84 6.79 -3.80 5.46
C THR A 84 6.97 -3.75 3.94
N ARG A 85 8.23 -3.65 3.48
CA ARG A 85 8.57 -3.68 2.05
C ARG A 85 8.02 -4.93 1.36
N ASP A 86 8.17 -6.10 1.98
CA ASP A 86 7.73 -7.37 1.39
C ASP A 86 6.20 -7.47 1.32
N GLU A 87 5.49 -7.00 2.35
CA GLU A 87 4.02 -6.92 2.33
C GLU A 87 3.52 -5.97 1.25
N ALA A 88 4.14 -4.80 1.10
CA ALA A 88 3.78 -3.84 0.06
C ALA A 88 4.00 -4.40 -1.36
N LEU A 89 5.14 -5.08 -1.60
CA LEU A 89 5.40 -5.74 -2.87
C LEU A 89 4.40 -6.87 -3.17
N ALA A 90 4.02 -7.62 -2.13
CA ALA A 90 3.00 -8.67 -2.26
C ALA A 90 1.62 -8.05 -2.55
N ALA A 91 1.22 -6.99 -1.85
CA ALA A 91 -0.04 -6.27 -2.10
C ALA A 91 -0.12 -5.73 -3.53
N MET A 92 0.95 -5.11 -4.04
CA MET A 92 1.01 -4.66 -5.44
C MET A 92 0.88 -5.82 -6.44
N THR A 93 1.42 -6.99 -6.11
CA THR A 93 1.27 -8.21 -6.92
C THR A 93 -0.17 -8.71 -6.91
N ASP A 94 -0.84 -8.72 -5.76
CA ASP A 94 -2.26 -9.09 -5.66
C ASP A 94 -3.14 -8.15 -6.48
N ILE A 95 -2.92 -6.82 -6.42
CA ILE A 95 -3.67 -5.85 -7.24
C ILE A 95 -3.49 -6.17 -8.73
N ALA A 96 -2.25 -6.41 -9.16
CA ALA A 96 -1.96 -6.73 -10.56
C ALA A 96 -2.61 -8.04 -11.02
N ALA A 97 -2.79 -9.01 -10.11
CA ALA A 97 -3.52 -10.25 -10.35
C ALA A 97 -5.04 -10.12 -10.21
N GLY A 98 -5.55 -9.02 -9.66
CA GLY A 98 -6.96 -8.83 -9.31
C GLY A 98 -7.41 -9.62 -8.07
N GLU A 99 -6.47 -10.04 -7.22
CA GLU A 99 -6.70 -10.92 -6.07
C GLU A 99 -6.90 -10.11 -4.77
N LEU A 100 -7.87 -9.20 -4.77
CA LEU A 100 -8.14 -8.29 -3.64
C LEU A 100 -9.11 -8.89 -2.60
N SER A 101 -9.02 -10.20 -2.39
CA SER A 101 -9.88 -10.94 -1.48
C SER A 101 -9.05 -11.59 -0.39
N GLY A 102 -9.51 -11.53 0.87
CA GLY A 102 -8.87 -12.19 2.00
C GLY A 102 -8.37 -11.21 3.05
N GLU A 103 -7.60 -11.73 4.02
CA GLU A 103 -7.24 -11.02 5.25
C GLU A 103 -6.35 -9.80 5.02
N ARG A 104 -5.59 -9.77 3.92
CA ARG A 104 -4.76 -8.62 3.54
C ARG A 104 -5.58 -7.41 3.07
N TRP A 105 -6.84 -7.58 2.67
CA TRP A 105 -7.59 -6.52 2.01
C TRP A 105 -8.81 -6.11 2.81
N GLU A 106 -8.88 -4.82 3.16
CA GLU A 106 -10.14 -4.18 3.52
C GLU A 106 -10.77 -3.58 2.26
N LEU A 107 -11.99 -4.01 1.94
CA LEU A 107 -12.76 -3.48 0.81
C LEU A 107 -13.81 -2.48 1.31
N ILE A 108 -13.80 -1.28 0.74
CA ILE A 108 -14.76 -0.20 1.01
C ILE A 108 -15.49 0.12 -0.31
N SER A 109 -16.82 0.09 -0.24
CA SER A 109 -17.74 0.31 -1.38
C SER A 109 -18.91 1.20 -1.00
#